data_AF-A0A349QYV8-F1
#
_entry.id   AF-A0A349QYV8-F1
#
_cell.length_a   1.000
_cell.length_b   1.000
_cell.length_c   1.000
_cell.angle_alpha   90.00
_cell.angle_beta   90.00
_cell.angle_gamma   90.00
#
_symmetry.space_group_name_H-M   'P 1'
#
loop_
_entity.id
_entity.type
_entity.pdbx_description
1 polymer ?
#
loop_
_entity_poly.entity_id
_entity_poly.type
_entity_poly.pdbx_seq_one_letter_code
_entity_poly.pdbx_strand_id
1 'polypeptide(L)'
;MRNPESVLNSLAEHSKLLDYKYERLYRILFNEEMYYEAYQRIYAKPGNMTQGSDGLTIDEMSLKRIDKLIGAIRDESYRPRPSRRTYIPKKNGKRRPLGIPSFDDKLVQEVIRMILEAIYEDSFEHTSHGFRPHRSCHTAMMQISKSFNGAKWFVEGDIQGFFDNIDHDVLIGILKERIADERFLRLIRKFLNAGYIEDWVFH
;
A
#
# COMPACT_ATOMS: atom_id res chain seq x y z
N MET A 1 -10.23 -20.46 -7.65
CA MET A 1 -10.56 -20.04 -6.27
C MET A 1 -11.76 -19.10 -6.35
N ARG A 2 -12.05 -18.21 -5.39
CA ARG A 2 -13.05 -17.14 -5.65
C ARG A 2 -12.39 -16.07 -6.52
N ASN A 3 -13.10 -15.56 -7.51
CA ASN A 3 -12.60 -14.48 -8.37
C ASN A 3 -12.24 -13.23 -7.51
N PRO A 4 -11.06 -12.60 -7.72
CA PRO A 4 -10.62 -11.40 -7.01
C PRO A 4 -11.63 -10.27 -6.98
N GLU A 5 -12.25 -9.96 -8.13
CA GLU A 5 -13.24 -8.89 -8.27
C GLU A 5 -14.46 -9.15 -7.38
N SER A 6 -14.96 -10.38 -7.37
CA SER A 6 -16.08 -10.76 -6.50
C SER A 6 -15.72 -10.64 -5.01
N VAL A 7 -14.49 -10.99 -4.63
CA VAL A 7 -14.02 -10.84 -3.25
C VAL A 7 -13.93 -9.36 -2.86
N LEU A 8 -13.35 -8.52 -3.71
CA LEU A 8 -13.21 -7.09 -3.45
C LEU A 8 -14.56 -6.37 -3.42
N ASN A 9 -15.48 -6.71 -4.32
CA ASN A 9 -16.83 -6.14 -4.34
C ASN A 9 -17.60 -6.49 -3.06
N SER A 10 -17.47 -7.72 -2.55
CA SER A 10 -18.10 -8.10 -1.27
C SER A 10 -17.54 -7.34 -0.08
N LEU A 11 -16.25 -6.99 -0.09
CA LEU A 11 -15.67 -6.10 0.93
C LEU A 11 -16.24 -4.67 0.80
N ALA A 12 -16.33 -4.17 -0.44
CA ALA A 12 -16.83 -2.83 -0.74
C ALA A 12 -18.31 -2.65 -0.38
N GLU A 13 -19.14 -3.70 -0.40
CA GLU A 13 -20.55 -3.61 0.02
C GLU A 13 -20.72 -3.08 1.46
N HIS A 14 -19.75 -3.38 2.33
CA HIS A 14 -19.77 -3.00 3.75
C HIS A 14 -18.93 -1.74 4.04
N SER A 15 -18.32 -1.12 3.01
CA SER A 15 -17.39 0.01 3.15
C SER A 15 -18.04 1.23 3.82
N LYS A 16 -19.34 1.44 3.57
CA LYS A 16 -20.13 2.57 4.08
C LYS A 16 -20.62 2.36 5.52
N LEU A 17 -20.57 1.13 6.02
CA LEU A 17 -20.97 0.80 7.39
C LEU A 17 -19.77 1.03 8.31
N LEU A 18 -19.73 2.20 8.96
CA LEU A 18 -18.59 2.61 9.79
C LEU A 18 -18.37 1.68 11.00
N ASP A 19 -19.44 1.12 11.56
CA ASP A 19 -19.38 0.17 12.69
C ASP A 19 -19.07 -1.27 12.27
N TYR A 20 -19.03 -1.55 10.96
CA TYR A 20 -18.76 -2.89 10.46
C TYR A 20 -17.27 -3.22 10.61
N LYS A 21 -17.01 -4.38 11.23
CA LYS A 21 -15.66 -4.91 11.41
C LYS A 21 -15.40 -6.06 10.46
N TYR A 22 -14.36 -5.89 9.64
CA TYR A 22 -13.91 -6.91 8.71
C TYR A 22 -13.12 -7.99 9.43
N GLU A 23 -13.54 -9.23 9.22
CA GLU A 23 -12.89 -10.42 9.78
C GLU A 23 -12.28 -11.28 8.67
N ARG A 24 -11.32 -12.13 9.04
CA ARG A 24 -10.72 -13.17 8.16
C ARG A 24 -10.10 -12.62 6.86
N LEU A 25 -9.73 -11.34 6.82
CA LEU A 25 -9.02 -10.72 5.69
C LEU A 25 -7.73 -11.44 5.34
N TYR A 26 -7.04 -12.02 6.33
CA TYR A 26 -5.79 -12.75 6.11
C TYR A 26 -5.98 -13.94 5.18
N ARG A 27 -7.17 -14.55 5.16
CA ARG A 27 -7.47 -15.69 4.26
C ARG A 27 -7.52 -15.27 2.79
N ILE A 28 -7.80 -14.00 2.49
CA ILE A 28 -7.81 -13.47 1.12
C ILE A 28 -6.42 -13.54 0.50
N LEU A 29 -5.37 -13.35 1.32
CA LEU A 29 -3.97 -13.49 0.90
C LEU A 29 -3.58 -14.92 0.50
N PHE A 30 -4.46 -15.91 0.67
CA PHE A 30 -4.21 -17.29 0.21
C PHE A 30 -4.71 -17.52 -1.22
N ASN A 31 -5.40 -16.56 -1.82
CA ASN A 31 -5.95 -16.65 -3.15
C ASN A 31 -4.89 -16.28 -4.20
N GLU A 32 -4.46 -17.24 -5.00
CA GLU A 32 -3.46 -17.04 -6.06
C GLU A 32 -3.89 -16.00 -7.10
N GLU A 33 -5.18 -15.95 -7.43
CA GLU A 33 -5.73 -15.03 -8.43
C GLU A 33 -5.54 -13.56 -8.00
N MET A 34 -5.53 -13.27 -6.68
CA MET A 34 -5.23 -11.93 -6.16
C MET A 34 -3.80 -11.50 -6.50
N TYR A 35 -2.85 -12.43 -6.51
CA TYR A 35 -1.46 -12.15 -6.85
C TYR A 35 -1.28 -11.98 -8.36
N TYR A 36 -2.08 -12.66 -9.19
CA TYR A 36 -2.05 -12.44 -10.63
C TYR A 36 -2.53 -11.04 -10.99
N GLU A 37 -3.65 -10.59 -10.40
CA GLU A 37 -4.15 -9.22 -10.53
C GLU A 37 -3.14 -8.19 -10.02
N ALA A 38 -2.58 -8.43 -8.83
CA ALA A 38 -1.54 -7.56 -8.28
C ALA A 38 -0.32 -7.48 -9.20
N TYR A 39 0.12 -8.61 -9.75
CA TYR A 39 1.23 -8.67 -10.69
C TYR A 39 0.94 -7.85 -11.95
N GLN A 40 -0.23 -7.99 -12.56
CA GLN A 40 -0.62 -7.21 -13.74
C GLN A 40 -0.61 -5.70 -13.47
N ARG A 41 -1.10 -5.26 -12.30
CA ARG A 41 -1.13 -3.83 -11.90
C ARG A 41 0.24 -3.22 -11.72
N ILE A 42 1.21 -4.01 -11.24
CA ILE A 42 2.57 -3.51 -11.00
C ILE A 42 3.47 -3.73 -12.21
N TYR A 43 3.27 -4.76 -13.03
CA TYR A 43 4.19 -5.18 -14.09
C TYR A 43 4.63 -4.04 -15.01
N ALA A 44 3.69 -3.21 -15.47
CA ALA A 44 3.97 -2.12 -16.41
C ALA A 44 4.68 -0.90 -15.79
N LYS A 45 4.94 -0.87 -14.47
CA LYS A 45 5.56 0.29 -13.81
C LYS A 45 7.07 0.31 -14.09
N PRO A 46 7.64 1.41 -14.63
CA PRO A 46 9.05 1.48 -15.02
C PRO A 46 10.04 1.25 -13.86
N GLY A 47 9.63 1.50 -12.61
CA GLY A 47 10.43 1.23 -11.41
C GLY A 47 10.58 -0.25 -11.04
N ASN A 48 9.95 -1.18 -11.76
CA ASN A 48 10.02 -2.62 -11.45
C ASN A 48 11.15 -3.37 -12.14
N MET A 49 11.84 -2.73 -13.09
CA MET A 49 13.13 -3.23 -13.59
C MET A 49 14.29 -2.90 -12.64
N THR A 50 14.07 -2.11 -11.59
CA THR A 50 15.10 -1.78 -10.61
C THR A 50 15.17 -2.89 -9.56
N GLN A 51 16.35 -3.51 -9.43
CA GLN A 51 16.60 -4.57 -8.45
C GLN A 51 16.23 -4.12 -7.03
N GLY A 52 15.49 -4.99 -6.31
CA GLY A 52 15.20 -4.81 -4.89
C GLY A 52 16.43 -5.04 -4.00
N SER A 53 16.21 -5.08 -2.69
CA SER A 53 17.25 -5.48 -1.70
C SER A 53 17.75 -6.92 -1.89
N ASP A 54 17.02 -7.74 -2.65
CA ASP A 54 17.35 -9.13 -2.96
C ASP A 54 18.08 -9.32 -4.30
N GLY A 55 18.33 -8.24 -5.04
CA GLY A 55 18.98 -8.29 -6.34
C GLY A 55 18.10 -8.87 -7.46
N LEU A 56 16.87 -9.27 -7.15
CA LEU A 56 15.95 -9.89 -8.10
C LEU A 56 15.12 -8.82 -8.82
N THR A 57 14.85 -9.07 -10.10
CA THR A 57 13.95 -8.26 -10.92
C THR A 57 12.62 -8.99 -11.15
N ILE A 58 11.69 -8.31 -11.82
CA ILE A 58 10.39 -8.85 -12.20
C ILE A 58 10.48 -10.10 -13.10
N ASP A 59 11.56 -10.25 -13.87
CA ASP A 59 11.73 -11.31 -14.87
C ASP A 59 11.88 -12.71 -14.25
N GLU A 60 12.21 -12.79 -12.97
CA GLU A 60 12.31 -14.06 -12.24
C GLU A 60 11.01 -14.46 -11.53
N MET A 61 9.90 -13.77 -11.81
CA MET A 61 8.62 -14.14 -11.22
C MET A 61 8.03 -15.36 -11.92
N SER A 62 7.59 -16.34 -11.11
CA SER A 62 6.96 -17.56 -11.61
C SER A 62 5.80 -17.96 -10.71
N LEU A 63 4.88 -18.78 -11.24
CA LEU A 63 3.77 -19.34 -10.46
C LEU A 63 4.29 -20.08 -9.21
N LYS A 64 5.38 -20.84 -9.35
CA LYS A 64 6.04 -21.52 -8.22
C LYS A 64 6.52 -20.55 -7.13
N ARG A 65 6.99 -19.36 -7.51
CA ARG A 65 7.42 -18.32 -6.56
C ARG A 65 6.21 -17.73 -5.83
N ILE A 66 5.11 -17.50 -6.54
CA ILE A 66 3.83 -17.07 -5.95
C ILE A 66 3.31 -18.13 -4.97
N ASP A 67 3.32 -19.42 -5.34
CA ASP A 67 2.89 -20.50 -4.46
C ASP A 67 3.72 -20.58 -3.18
N LYS A 68 5.05 -20.42 -3.31
CA LYS A 68 5.96 -20.38 -2.16
C LYS A 68 5.68 -19.19 -1.26
N LEU A 69 5.41 -18.03 -1.85
CA LEU A 69 5.04 -16.80 -1.13
C LEU A 69 3.72 -17.00 -0.36
N ILE A 70 2.70 -17.54 -1.01
CA ILE A 70 1.41 -17.87 -0.39
C ILE A 70 1.59 -18.91 0.73
N GLY A 71 2.46 -19.91 0.53
CA GLY A 71 2.84 -20.88 1.55
C GLY A 71 3.42 -20.21 2.80
N ALA A 72 4.38 -19.30 2.61
CA ALA A 72 5.00 -18.53 3.70
C ALA A 72 4.03 -17.55 4.40
N ILE A 73 3.04 -17.04 3.69
CA ILE A 73 1.95 -16.24 4.28
C ILE A 73 1.02 -17.17 5.08
N ARG A 74 0.70 -18.36 4.57
CA ARG A 74 -0.21 -19.31 5.22
C ARG A 74 0.31 -19.82 6.57
N ASP A 75 1.60 -20.13 6.65
CA ASP A 75 2.27 -20.59 7.87
C ASP A 75 2.81 -19.45 8.75
N GLU A 76 2.55 -18.19 8.35
CA GLU A 76 3.00 -16.96 9.03
C GLU A 76 4.53 -16.77 9.13
N SER A 77 5.30 -17.58 8.41
CA SER A 77 6.76 -17.49 8.33
C SER A 77 7.26 -16.30 7.50
N TYR A 78 6.38 -15.70 6.69
CA TYR A 78 6.72 -14.54 5.88
C TYR A 78 7.26 -13.37 6.73
N ARG A 79 8.41 -12.87 6.31
CA ARG A 79 9.10 -11.72 6.90
C ARG A 79 9.44 -10.74 5.78
N PRO A 80 8.87 -9.53 5.80
CA PRO A 80 9.23 -8.48 4.87
C PRO A 80 10.73 -8.19 4.92
N ARG A 81 11.32 -7.92 3.76
CA ARG A 81 12.73 -7.54 3.69
C ARG A 81 12.87 -6.03 3.86
N PRO A 82 13.96 -5.54 4.47
CA PRO A 82 14.24 -4.11 4.48
C PRO A 82 14.32 -3.57 3.05
N SER A 83 13.79 -2.37 2.87
CA SER A 83 13.84 -1.68 1.58
C SER A 83 15.26 -1.17 1.30
N ARG A 84 15.72 -1.24 0.04
CA ARG A 84 17.02 -0.65 -0.34
C ARG A 84 16.87 0.86 -0.50
N ARG A 85 17.61 1.64 0.27
CA ARG A 85 17.57 3.10 0.17
C ARG A 85 18.37 3.57 -1.05
N THR A 86 17.74 4.36 -1.89
CA THR A 86 18.39 5.09 -2.99
C THR A 86 18.03 6.56 -2.92
N TYR A 87 18.82 7.40 -3.57
CA TYR A 87 18.65 8.84 -3.53
C TYR A 87 18.34 9.40 -4.91
N ILE A 88 17.19 10.07 -5.03
CA ILE A 88 16.84 10.80 -6.25
C ILE A 88 17.24 12.27 -6.08
N PRO A 89 18.01 12.86 -7.00
CA PRO A 89 18.36 14.28 -6.95
C PRO A 89 17.11 15.14 -7.16
N LYS A 90 16.87 16.11 -6.27
CA LYS A 90 15.89 17.17 -6.51
C LYS A 90 16.53 18.31 -7.31
N LYS A 91 15.69 19.09 -8.00
CA LYS A 91 16.11 20.32 -8.72
C LYS A 91 16.80 21.36 -7.83
N ASN A 92 16.60 21.29 -6.51
CA ASN A 92 17.16 22.22 -5.52
C ASN A 92 18.43 21.69 -4.81
N GLY A 93 19.07 20.64 -5.34
CA GLY A 93 20.31 20.07 -4.79
C GLY A 93 20.13 19.14 -3.58
N LYS A 94 18.95 19.13 -2.94
CA LYS A 94 18.63 18.15 -1.89
C LYS A 94 18.36 16.77 -2.51
N ARG A 95 18.59 15.69 -1.76
CA ARG A 95 18.27 14.32 -2.19
C ARG A 95 16.95 13.85 -1.57
N ARG A 96 16.12 13.16 -2.33
CA ARG A 96 14.92 12.47 -1.81
C ARG A 96 15.29 11.00 -1.56
N PRO A 97 15.22 10.50 -0.32
CA PRO A 97 15.37 9.07 -0.07
C PRO A 97 14.17 8.32 -0.69
N LEU A 98 14.46 7.19 -1.32
CA LEU A 98 13.48 6.26 -1.85
C LEU A 98 13.85 4.85 -1.37
N GLY A 99 12.96 4.22 -0.61
CA GLY A 99 13.07 2.80 -0.31
C GLY A 99 12.55 1.98 -1.49
N ILE A 100 13.39 1.11 -2.04
CA ILE A 100 13.00 0.15 -3.06
C ILE A 100 12.82 -1.21 -2.37
N PRO A 101 11.57 -1.62 -2.09
CA PRO A 101 11.29 -2.95 -1.53
C PRO A 101 11.58 -4.06 -2.54
N SER A 102 11.71 -5.29 -2.04
CA SER A 102 11.82 -6.49 -2.89
C SER A 102 10.56 -6.67 -3.75
N PHE A 103 10.67 -7.39 -4.85
CA PHE A 103 9.51 -7.62 -5.71
C PHE A 103 8.42 -8.46 -5.01
N ASP A 104 8.81 -9.45 -4.21
CA ASP A 104 7.87 -10.23 -3.40
C ASP A 104 7.11 -9.33 -2.42
N ASP A 105 7.82 -8.42 -1.74
CA ASP A 105 7.20 -7.44 -0.84
C ASP A 105 6.23 -6.52 -1.58
N LYS A 106 6.62 -6.01 -2.76
CA LYS A 106 5.73 -5.18 -3.59
C LYS A 106 4.45 -5.93 -3.96
N LEU A 107 4.57 -7.22 -4.27
CA LEU A 107 3.43 -8.03 -4.67
C LEU A 107 2.48 -8.27 -3.49
N VAL A 108 2.99 -8.64 -2.31
CA VAL A 108 2.16 -8.78 -1.10
C VAL A 108 1.53 -7.43 -0.71
N GLN A 109 2.30 -6.35 -0.76
CA GLN A 109 1.80 -4.99 -0.46
C GLN A 109 0.71 -4.57 -1.42
N GLU A 110 0.80 -4.92 -2.71
CA GLU A 110 -0.24 -4.63 -3.69
C GLU A 110 -1.54 -5.39 -3.39
N VAL A 111 -1.47 -6.66 -2.98
CA VAL A 111 -2.66 -7.40 -2.55
C VAL A 111 -3.27 -6.79 -1.29
N ILE A 112 -2.45 -6.40 -0.31
CA ILE A 112 -2.91 -5.69 0.90
C ILE A 112 -3.58 -4.36 0.51
N ARG A 113 -2.97 -3.60 -0.42
CA ARG A 113 -3.52 -2.35 -0.94
C ARG A 113 -4.89 -2.55 -1.57
N MET A 114 -5.05 -3.57 -2.42
CA MET A 114 -6.34 -3.91 -3.04
C MET A 114 -7.44 -4.16 -2.00
N ILE A 115 -7.12 -4.92 -0.94
CA ILE A 115 -8.05 -5.20 0.16
C ILE A 115 -8.41 -3.91 0.92
N LEU A 116 -7.41 -3.09 1.26
CA LEU A 116 -7.62 -1.84 1.99
C LEU A 116 -8.39 -0.80 1.15
N GLU A 117 -8.11 -0.70 -0.14
CA GLU A 117 -8.86 0.14 -1.08
C GLU A 117 -10.35 -0.23 -1.07
N ALA A 118 -10.67 -1.53 -1.16
CA ALA A 118 -12.06 -1.98 -1.12
C ALA A 118 -12.77 -1.65 0.22
N ILE A 119 -12.03 -1.60 1.33
CA ILE A 119 -12.59 -1.29 2.66
C ILE A 119 -12.79 0.22 2.86
N TYR A 120 -11.80 1.03 2.47
CA TYR A 120 -11.71 2.44 2.88
C TYR A 120 -12.12 3.44 1.80
N GLU A 121 -12.19 3.06 0.52
CA GLU A 121 -12.39 4.05 -0.56
C GLU A 121 -13.68 4.87 -0.41
N ASP A 122 -14.79 4.22 -0.03
CA ASP A 122 -16.07 4.91 0.22
C ASP A 122 -16.13 5.66 1.55
N SER A 123 -15.19 5.39 2.47
CA SER A 123 -15.08 6.11 3.76
C SER A 123 -14.23 7.38 3.65
N PHE A 124 -13.41 7.52 2.60
CA PHE A 124 -12.56 8.69 2.44
C PHE A 124 -13.34 9.93 2.01
N GLU A 125 -13.01 11.06 2.63
CA GLU A 125 -13.55 12.38 2.32
C GLU A 125 -13.48 12.73 0.83
N HIS A 126 -14.53 13.38 0.32
CA HIS A 126 -14.60 13.73 -1.10
C HIS A 126 -13.49 14.72 -1.52
N THR A 127 -13.04 15.56 -0.58
CA THR A 127 -11.94 16.52 -0.75
C THR A 127 -10.55 15.87 -0.77
N SER A 128 -10.44 14.57 -0.48
CA SER A 128 -9.18 13.82 -0.55
C SER A 128 -8.98 13.24 -1.95
N HIS A 129 -7.93 13.69 -2.65
CA HIS A 129 -7.65 13.29 -4.04
C HIS A 129 -6.36 12.47 -4.21
N GLY A 130 -5.45 12.52 -3.24
CA GLY A 130 -4.13 11.89 -3.35
C GLY A 130 -4.20 10.37 -3.28
N PHE A 131 -3.50 9.70 -4.19
CA PHE A 131 -3.29 8.23 -4.19
C PHE A 131 -4.57 7.37 -4.17
N ARG A 132 -5.71 7.92 -4.61
CA ARG A 132 -6.99 7.22 -4.68
C ARG A 132 -7.35 6.81 -6.10
N PRO A 133 -8.04 5.67 -6.29
CA PRO A 133 -8.56 5.28 -7.60
C PRO A 133 -9.47 6.39 -8.15
N HIS A 134 -9.36 6.65 -9.46
CA HIS A 134 -10.16 7.66 -10.18
C HIS A 134 -10.02 9.12 -9.68
N ARG A 135 -9.04 9.42 -8.82
CA ARG A 135 -8.71 10.79 -8.36
C ARG A 135 -7.32 11.20 -8.83
N SER A 136 -7.12 12.50 -9.04
CA SER A 136 -5.84 13.05 -9.49
C SER A 136 -5.71 14.54 -9.12
N CYS A 137 -4.54 15.13 -9.36
CA CYS A 137 -4.35 16.57 -9.18
C CYS A 137 -5.36 17.40 -9.99
N HIS A 138 -5.79 16.91 -11.16
CA HIS A 138 -6.80 17.59 -11.97
C HIS A 138 -8.17 17.58 -11.33
N THR A 139 -8.56 16.50 -10.64
CA THR A 139 -9.86 16.47 -9.93
C THR A 139 -9.85 17.41 -8.73
N ALA A 140 -8.71 17.55 -8.05
CA ALA A 140 -8.54 18.55 -6.98
C ALA A 140 -8.67 19.99 -7.51
N MET A 141 -7.96 20.32 -8.60
CA MET A 141 -8.06 21.65 -9.22
C MET A 141 -9.48 21.99 -9.69
N MET A 142 -10.17 21.01 -10.29
CA MET A 142 -11.56 21.20 -10.73
C MET A 142 -12.50 21.46 -9.54
N GLN A 143 -12.31 20.75 -8.42
CA GLN A 143 -13.09 20.97 -7.21
C GLN A 143 -12.83 22.37 -6.64
N ILE A 144 -11.57 22.80 -6.55
CA ILE A 144 -11.23 24.15 -6.09
C ILE A 144 -11.89 25.21 -6.97
N SER A 145 -11.77 25.08 -8.29
CA SER A 145 -12.35 26.01 -9.26
C SER A 145 -13.88 26.12 -9.19
N LYS A 146 -14.57 25.07 -8.74
CA LYS A 146 -16.03 25.07 -8.61
C LYS A 146 -16.50 25.57 -7.23
N SER A 147 -15.80 25.18 -6.17
CA SER A 147 -16.25 25.38 -4.79
C SER A 147 -15.75 26.65 -4.13
N PHE A 148 -14.62 27.22 -4.57
CA PHE A 148 -13.96 28.36 -3.89
C PHE A 148 -14.20 29.71 -4.59
N ASN A 149 -15.30 29.85 -5.32
CA ASN A 149 -15.66 31.10 -5.99
C ASN A 149 -15.94 32.19 -4.94
N GLY A 150 -15.05 33.19 -4.86
CA GLY A 150 -15.16 34.31 -3.92
C GLY A 150 -14.31 34.18 -2.64
N ALA A 151 -13.50 33.12 -2.51
CA ALA A 151 -12.50 33.04 -1.46
C ALA A 151 -11.42 34.13 -1.65
N LYS A 152 -11.17 34.92 -0.61
CA LYS A 152 -10.17 36.02 -0.64
C LYS A 152 -8.84 35.65 0.02
N TRP A 153 -8.84 34.62 0.86
CA TRP A 153 -7.70 34.17 1.63
C TRP A 153 -7.60 32.65 1.57
N PHE A 154 -6.36 32.15 1.56
CA PHE A 154 -6.03 30.73 1.56
C PHE A 154 -4.99 30.47 2.65
N VAL A 155 -5.04 29.28 3.24
CA VAL A 155 -4.05 28.81 4.20
C VAL A 155 -3.29 27.66 3.54
N GLU A 156 -1.98 27.86 3.38
CA GLU A 156 -1.09 26.80 2.92
C GLU A 156 -0.55 26.05 4.14
N GLY A 157 -0.63 24.72 4.10
CA GLY A 157 -0.08 23.84 5.12
C GLY A 157 0.52 22.61 4.49
N ASP A 158 1.67 22.18 4.99
CA ASP A 158 2.34 20.94 4.60
C ASP A 158 2.78 20.19 5.86
N ILE A 159 2.75 18.86 5.80
CA ILE A 159 3.17 18.00 6.92
C ILE A 159 4.64 17.65 6.72
N GLN A 160 5.49 18.19 7.60
CA GLN A 160 6.92 17.91 7.55
C GLN A 160 7.21 16.44 7.86
N GLY A 161 7.88 15.76 6.92
CA GLY A 161 8.37 14.39 7.13
C GLY A 161 7.25 13.39 7.38
N PHE A 162 6.11 13.51 6.68
CA PHE A 162 4.93 12.68 6.88
C PHE A 162 5.26 11.19 7.07
N PHE A 163 6.00 10.57 6.14
CA PHE A 163 6.31 9.13 6.23
C PHE A 163 7.33 8.76 7.31
N ASP A 164 8.19 9.71 7.72
CA ASP A 164 9.23 9.46 8.72
C ASP A 164 8.68 9.58 10.16
N ASN A 165 7.55 10.28 10.34
CA ASN A 165 6.99 10.66 11.64
C ASN A 165 5.65 9.97 11.98
N ILE A 166 5.21 8.97 11.20
CA ILE A 166 3.97 8.23 11.51
C ILE A 166 4.20 7.29 12.69
N ASP A 167 3.40 7.46 13.74
CA ASP A 167 3.37 6.53 14.85
C ASP A 167 2.68 5.20 14.44
N HIS A 168 3.44 4.10 14.51
CA HIS A 168 2.97 2.78 14.09
C HIS A 168 1.88 2.21 15.03
N ASP A 169 1.85 2.58 16.31
CA ASP A 169 0.83 2.14 17.24
C ASP A 169 -0.49 2.86 16.97
N VAL A 170 -0.45 4.18 16.72
CA VAL A 170 -1.63 4.97 16.33
C VAL A 170 -2.19 4.47 14.99
N LEU A 171 -1.35 4.27 13.97
CA LEU A 171 -1.80 3.77 12.67
C LEU A 171 -2.50 2.40 12.78
N ILE A 172 -1.90 1.47 13.55
CA ILE A 172 -2.52 0.16 13.77
C ILE A 172 -3.80 0.28 14.60
N GLY A 173 -3.86 1.21 15.56
CA GLY A 173 -5.07 1.53 16.32
C GLY A 173 -6.23 1.96 15.42
N ILE A 174 -5.98 2.88 14.48
CA ILE A 174 -6.98 3.32 13.49
C ILE A 174 -7.45 2.14 12.64
N LEU A 175 -6.53 1.30 12.15
CA LEU A 175 -6.90 0.13 11.35
C LEU A 175 -7.75 -0.88 12.15
N LYS A 176 -7.52 -1.02 13.46
CA LYS A 176 -8.28 -1.91 14.36
C LYS A 176 -9.74 -1.50 14.55
N GLU A 177 -10.09 -0.24 14.29
CA GLU A 177 -11.47 0.22 14.38
C GLU A 177 -12.36 -0.50 13.36
N ARG A 178 -11.85 -0.70 12.14
CA ARG A 178 -12.57 -1.36 11.04
C ARG A 178 -12.14 -2.81 10.81
N ILE A 179 -10.97 -3.24 11.28
CA ILE A 179 -10.42 -4.57 10.99
C ILE A 179 -10.23 -5.35 12.30
N ALA A 180 -10.91 -6.49 12.42
CA ALA A 180 -10.80 -7.40 13.58
C ALA A 180 -9.84 -8.58 13.34
N ASP A 181 -9.15 -8.64 12.19
CA ASP A 181 -8.19 -9.69 11.87
C ASP A 181 -6.76 -9.36 12.36
N GLU A 182 -6.40 -9.88 13.53
CA GLU A 182 -5.08 -9.69 14.14
C GLU A 182 -3.92 -10.33 13.33
N ARG A 183 -4.18 -11.33 12.47
CA ARG A 183 -3.13 -11.90 11.60
C ARG A 183 -2.79 -10.91 10.48
N PHE A 184 -3.82 -10.30 9.90
CA PHE A 184 -3.68 -9.27 8.88
C PHE A 184 -2.99 -8.02 9.42
N LEU A 185 -3.41 -7.53 10.58
CA LEU A 185 -2.79 -6.37 11.23
C LEU A 185 -1.33 -6.63 11.63
N ARG A 186 -1.00 -7.83 12.10
CA ARG A 186 0.40 -8.21 12.36
C ARG A 186 1.25 -8.20 11.10
N LEU A 187 0.72 -8.64 9.96
CA LEU A 187 1.45 -8.58 8.69
C LEU A 187 1.71 -7.12 8.28
N ILE A 188 0.73 -6.23 8.41
CA ILE A 188 0.92 -4.79 8.16
C ILE A 188 2.00 -4.24 9.10
N ARG A 189 1.95 -4.57 10.40
CA ARG A 189 2.98 -4.15 11.37
C ARG A 189 4.37 -4.68 11.01
N LYS A 190 4.49 -5.92 10.51
CA LYS A 190 5.76 -6.46 10.01
C LYS A 190 6.31 -5.60 8.86
N PHE A 191 5.46 -5.10 7.96
CA PHE A 191 5.88 -4.19 6.88
C PHE A 191 6.32 -2.82 7.39
N LEU A 192 5.57 -2.24 8.33
CA LEU A 192 5.94 -0.96 8.94
C LEU A 192 7.30 -1.05 9.66
N ASN A 193 7.58 -2.19 10.29
CA ASN A 193 8.84 -2.43 11.02
C ASN A 193 9.97 -2.99 10.14
N ALA A 194 9.76 -3.21 8.84
CA ALA A 194 10.75 -3.84 7.96
C ALA A 194 12.02 -2.99 7.79
N GLY A 195 11.92 -1.68 8.05
CA GLY A 195 13.04 -0.75 8.00
C GLY A 195 13.62 -0.57 6.59
N TYR A 196 14.84 -0.06 6.53
CA TYR A 196 15.58 0.08 5.28
C TYR A 196 17.07 -0.22 5.47
N ILE A 197 17.73 -0.61 4.39
CA ILE A 197 19.18 -0.75 4.32
C ILE A 197 19.75 0.46 3.57
N GLU A 198 20.76 1.08 4.16
CA GLU A 198 21.57 2.16 3.58
C GLU A 198 23.06 1.81 3.77
N ASP A 199 23.84 1.78 2.68
CA ASP A 199 25.29 1.46 2.72
C ASP A 199 25.66 0.20 3.53
N TRP A 200 24.85 -0.86 3.41
CA TRP A 200 24.98 -2.14 4.15
C TRP A 200 24.73 -2.05 5.66
N VAL A 201 24.22 -0.92 6.14
CA VAL A 201 23.76 -0.71 7.50
C VAL A 201 22.24 -0.81 7.55
N PHE A 202 21.71 -1.58 8.49
CA PHE A 202 20.27 -1.71 8.73
C PHE A 202 19.79 -0.58 9.65
N HIS A 203 18.70 0.06 9.25
CA HIS A 203 18.03 1.15 9.95
C HIS A 203 16.55 0.85 10.16
#